data_AF-A0AAX2GY64-F1
#
_entry.id   AF-A0AAX2GY64-F1
#
_cell.length_a   1.000
_cell.length_b   1.000
_cell.length_c   1.000
_cell.angle_alpha   90.00
_cell.angle_beta   90.00
_cell.angle_gamma   90.00
#
_symmetry.space_group_name_H-M   'P 1'
#
loop_
_entity.id
_entity.type
_entity.pdbx_description
1 polymer ?
#
loop_
_entity_poly.entity_id
_entity_poly.type
_entity_poly.pdbx_seq_one_letter_code
_entity_poly.pdbx_strand_id
1 'polypeptide(L)'
;MKKFFLAFCLVCTFATYAQDESKQPTKEEIRSISLAFLGGRSKSYPIYIVDKDSTICRTVSIDKVKKPTKGWNILVKSIDVDQFKAIEEGPSRSPDMDKIIFVITDRGEYSKMNGNDNKLWDWLFKEIWGRFREY
;
A
#
# COMPACT_ATOMS: atom_id res chain seq x y z
N MET A 1 -33.18 68.15 -15.14
CA MET A 1 -32.20 67.80 -16.19
C MET A 1 -32.28 66.27 -16.34
N LYS A 2 -32.75 65.69 -17.45
CA LYS A 2 -32.03 65.46 -18.74
C LYS A 2 -30.62 64.86 -18.51
N LYS A 3 -30.19 63.74 -19.12
CA LYS A 3 -30.88 62.71 -19.92
C LYS A 3 -31.38 61.57 -18.97
N PHE A 4 -31.48 60.25 -19.24
CA PHE A 4 -31.42 59.43 -20.48
C PHE A 4 -32.20 58.11 -20.32
N PHE A 5 -32.15 57.24 -21.35
CA PHE A 5 -32.40 55.80 -21.34
C PHE A 5 -31.26 55.13 -22.12
N LEU A 6 -30.81 53.95 -21.72
CA LEU A 6 -30.12 53.04 -22.63
C LEU A 6 -30.27 51.60 -22.13
N ALA A 7 -31.26 50.89 -22.67
CA ALA A 7 -31.30 49.44 -22.61
C ALA A 7 -30.23 48.89 -23.58
N PHE A 8 -29.50 47.86 -23.18
CA PHE A 8 -28.63 47.12 -24.08
C PHE A 8 -29.02 45.65 -24.08
N CYS A 9 -29.39 45.14 -25.25
CA CYS A 9 -29.79 43.76 -25.43
C CYS A 9 -28.58 42.82 -25.37
N LEU A 10 -28.75 41.72 -24.64
CA LEU A 10 -28.58 40.35 -25.14
C LEU A 10 -27.38 40.10 -26.06
N VAL A 11 -26.32 39.50 -25.50
CA VAL A 11 -25.46 38.56 -26.23
C VAL A 11 -25.33 37.30 -25.40
N CYS A 12 -25.96 36.22 -25.87
CA CYS A 12 -25.79 34.90 -25.29
C CYS A 12 -24.37 34.40 -25.57
N THR A 13 -23.57 34.19 -24.53
CA THR A 13 -22.41 33.30 -24.58
C THR A 13 -22.64 32.17 -23.59
N PHE A 14 -23.37 31.14 -24.03
CA PHE A 14 -23.22 29.82 -23.47
C PHE A 14 -21.83 29.30 -23.86
N ALA A 15 -20.81 29.78 -23.15
CA ALA A 15 -19.53 29.11 -23.11
C ALA A 15 -19.84 27.70 -22.60
N THR A 16 -19.70 26.71 -23.48
CA THR A 16 -19.81 25.30 -23.12
C THR A 16 -18.63 25.02 -22.22
N TYR A 17 -18.83 25.18 -20.91
CA TYR A 17 -17.92 24.68 -19.91
C TYR A 17 -17.95 23.17 -20.07
N ALA A 18 -17.03 22.66 -20.88
CA ALA A 18 -16.59 21.29 -20.75
C ALA A 18 -16.06 21.20 -19.32
N GLN A 19 -16.89 20.68 -18.43
CA GLN A 19 -16.39 20.15 -17.17
C GLN A 19 -15.45 19.03 -17.57
N ASP A 20 -14.15 19.35 -17.60
CA ASP A 20 -13.13 18.34 -17.42
C ASP A 20 -13.39 17.77 -16.02
N GLU A 21 -14.19 16.70 -15.98
CA GLU A 21 -14.35 15.87 -14.80
C GLU A 21 -12.97 15.31 -14.50
N SER A 22 -12.21 16.05 -13.70
CA SER A 22 -10.88 15.67 -13.25
C SER A 22 -11.01 14.29 -12.61
N LYS A 23 -10.70 13.24 -13.37
CA LYS A 23 -10.74 11.87 -12.90
C LYS A 23 -9.86 11.83 -11.68
N GLN A 24 -10.48 11.71 -10.50
CA GLN A 24 -9.73 11.51 -9.28
C GLN A 24 -8.75 10.37 -9.55
N PRO A 25 -7.45 10.54 -9.27
CA PRO A 25 -6.48 9.48 -9.51
C PRO A 25 -6.98 8.25 -8.77
N THR A 26 -7.32 7.19 -9.51
CA THR A 26 -7.92 5.99 -8.91
C THR A 26 -7.01 5.50 -7.79
N LYS A 27 -7.56 5.20 -6.61
CA LYS A 27 -6.73 4.71 -5.51
C LYS A 27 -6.04 3.44 -5.97
N GLU A 28 -4.73 3.41 -5.81
CA GLU A 28 -3.87 2.29 -6.14
C GLU A 28 -4.29 1.03 -5.36
N GLU A 29 -4.45 -0.09 -6.06
CA GLU A 29 -5.03 -1.33 -5.54
C GLU A 29 -3.93 -2.28 -5.09
N ILE A 30 -3.85 -2.54 -3.78
CA ILE A 30 -2.91 -3.53 -3.22
C ILE A 30 -3.33 -4.93 -3.67
N ARG A 31 -2.38 -5.66 -4.27
CA ARG A 31 -2.53 -7.03 -4.79
C ARG A 31 -2.01 -8.08 -3.81
N SER A 32 -0.85 -7.81 -3.19
CA SER A 32 -0.31 -8.63 -2.10
C SER A 32 0.59 -7.81 -1.19
N ILE A 33 0.77 -8.30 0.04
CA ILE A 33 1.68 -7.74 1.03
C ILE A 33 2.56 -8.90 1.50
N SER A 34 3.88 -8.71 1.49
CA SER A 34 4.83 -9.74 1.92
C SER A 34 5.76 -9.24 3.02
N LEU A 35 6.19 -10.15 3.89
CA LEU A 35 7.24 -9.94 4.89
C LEU A 35 8.34 -10.97 4.65
N ALA A 36 9.53 -10.49 4.31
CA ALA A 36 10.73 -11.30 4.17
C ALA A 36 11.69 -11.04 5.33
N PHE A 37 12.38 -12.09 5.79
CA PHE A 37 13.47 -11.99 6.74
C PHE A 37 14.79 -12.16 5.99
N LEU A 38 15.67 -11.16 6.02
CA LEU A 38 17.02 -11.27 5.49
C LEU A 38 17.95 -11.57 6.67
N GLY A 39 18.20 -12.87 6.91
CA GLY A 39 19.14 -13.24 7.95
C GLY A 39 19.07 -14.63 8.56
N GLY A 40 20.24 -15.21 8.77
CA GLY A 40 20.47 -16.31 9.69
C GLY A 40 21.59 -17.25 9.25
N ARG A 41 22.17 -17.98 10.22
CA ARG A 41 23.06 -19.14 9.95
C ARG A 41 22.41 -20.23 9.05
N SER A 42 21.10 -20.19 8.90
CA SER A 42 20.28 -21.07 8.06
C SER A 42 20.09 -20.44 6.68
N LYS A 43 20.45 -21.15 5.60
CA LYS A 43 20.25 -20.73 4.19
C LYS A 43 18.78 -20.72 3.74
N SER A 44 17.83 -20.75 4.67
CA SER A 44 16.39 -20.84 4.42
C SER A 44 15.70 -19.69 5.16
N TYR A 45 15.23 -18.71 4.39
CA TYR A 45 14.52 -17.55 4.91
C TYR A 45 13.02 -17.70 4.66
N PRO A 46 12.17 -17.54 5.69
CA PRO A 46 10.74 -17.50 5.48
C PRO A 46 10.33 -16.20 4.79
N ILE A 47 9.60 -16.34 3.68
CA ILE A 47 8.83 -15.26 3.07
C ILE A 47 7.36 -15.54 3.36
N TYR A 48 6.74 -14.58 4.02
CA TYR A 48 5.33 -14.56 4.35
C TYR A 48 4.62 -13.71 3.31
N ILE A 49 3.58 -14.25 2.66
CA ILE A 49 2.84 -13.57 1.59
C ILE A 49 1.37 -13.57 1.98
N VAL A 50 0.71 -12.42 1.88
CA VAL A 50 -0.73 -12.24 2.11
C VAL A 50 -1.32 -11.59 0.87
N ASP A 51 -2.22 -12.30 0.19
CA ASP A 51 -3.04 -11.80 -0.91
C ASP A 51 -4.54 -11.96 -0.57
N LYS A 52 -5.42 -11.54 -1.48
CA LYS A 52 -6.89 -11.60 -1.30
C LYS A 52 -7.43 -13.00 -1.03
N ASP A 53 -6.82 -14.05 -1.58
CA ASP A 53 -7.29 -15.42 -1.54
C ASP A 53 -6.51 -16.23 -0.49
N SER A 54 -5.24 -15.89 -0.24
CA SER A 54 -4.36 -16.71 0.56
C SER A 54 -3.24 -16.02 1.34
N THR A 55 -2.96 -16.65 2.49
CA THR A 55 -1.87 -16.37 3.40
C THR A 55 -0.91 -17.56 3.32
N ILE A 56 0.33 -17.33 2.87
CA ILE A 56 1.33 -18.34 2.52
C ILE A 56 2.62 -18.09 3.31
N CYS A 57 3.13 -19.13 3.97
CA CYS A 57 4.53 -19.16 4.40
C CYS A 57 5.33 -20.00 3.39
N ARG A 58 6.41 -19.43 2.86
CA ARG A 58 7.36 -20.11 1.96
C ARG A 58 8.75 -20.09 2.59
N THR A 59 9.33 -21.26 2.81
CA THR A 59 10.76 -21.41 3.13
C THR A 59 11.44 -22.20 2.00
N VAL A 60 12.76 -22.35 2.05
CA VAL A 60 13.51 -23.16 1.06
C VAL A 60 13.30 -24.67 1.29
N SER A 61 12.80 -25.06 2.46
CA SER A 61 12.88 -26.43 2.98
C SER A 61 11.59 -26.97 3.61
N ILE A 62 10.46 -26.27 3.51
CA ILE A 62 9.14 -26.71 4.00
C ILE A 62 8.09 -26.41 2.93
N ASP A 63 7.16 -27.34 2.73
CA ASP A 63 6.00 -27.17 1.85
C ASP A 63 5.21 -25.90 2.14
N LYS A 64 4.61 -25.32 1.09
CA LYS A 64 3.83 -24.08 1.16
C LYS A 64 2.61 -24.28 2.06
N VAL A 65 2.68 -23.82 3.30
CA VAL A 65 1.50 -23.69 4.17
C VAL A 65 0.64 -22.55 3.62
N LYS A 66 -0.33 -22.90 2.76
CA LYS A 66 -1.32 -22.00 2.17
C LYS A 66 -2.64 -22.11 2.94
N LYS A 67 -3.15 -20.99 3.46
CA LYS A 67 -4.47 -20.92 4.13
C LYS A 67 -5.28 -19.74 3.60
N PRO A 68 -6.63 -19.73 3.70
CA PRO A 68 -7.45 -18.59 3.26
C PRO A 68 -7.14 -17.31 4.04
N THR A 69 -7.08 -16.16 3.35
CA THR A 69 -6.84 -14.87 4.03
C THR A 69 -8.08 -14.39 4.78
N LYS A 70 -7.96 -14.23 6.10
CA LYS A 70 -8.97 -13.56 6.93
C LYS A 70 -8.80 -12.04 6.86
N GLY A 71 -9.89 -11.29 6.68
CA GLY A 71 -9.89 -9.83 6.83
C GLY A 71 -9.03 -9.06 5.82
N TRP A 72 -8.81 -9.58 4.61
CA TRP A 72 -8.06 -8.91 3.54
C TRP A 72 -8.50 -7.45 3.33
N ASN A 73 -9.81 -7.24 3.15
CA ASN A 73 -10.42 -5.93 2.92
C ASN A 73 -10.22 -4.95 4.09
N ILE A 74 -9.95 -5.44 5.30
CA ILE A 74 -9.64 -4.58 6.46
C ILE A 74 -8.17 -4.19 6.39
N LEU A 75 -7.27 -5.16 6.20
CA LEU A 75 -5.83 -4.96 6.07
C LEU A 75 -5.49 -3.93 4.98
N VAL A 76 -6.00 -4.10 3.75
CA VAL A 76 -5.68 -3.17 2.63
C VAL A 76 -6.34 -1.80 2.75
N LYS A 77 -7.46 -1.67 3.48
CA LYS A 77 -8.09 -0.37 3.73
C LYS A 77 -7.31 0.48 4.73
N SER A 78 -6.67 -0.16 5.71
CA SER A 78 -5.81 0.49 6.71
C SER A 78 -4.44 0.91 6.16
N ILE A 79 -4.12 0.57 4.91
CA ILE A 79 -2.87 0.97 4.25
C ILE A 79 -3.12 2.18 3.36
N ASP A 80 -2.40 3.25 3.68
CA ASP A 80 -2.11 4.34 2.76
C ASP A 80 -0.78 4.01 2.05
N VAL A 81 -0.87 3.79 0.74
CA VAL A 81 0.28 3.34 -0.07
C VAL A 81 1.30 4.47 -0.22
N ASP A 82 0.87 5.73 -0.25
CA ASP A 82 1.77 6.87 -0.40
C ASP A 82 2.49 7.17 0.92
N GLN A 83 1.80 7.01 2.06
CA GLN A 83 2.47 6.98 3.37
C GLN A 83 3.49 5.84 3.46
N PHE A 84 3.18 4.64 2.93
CA PHE A 84 4.13 3.52 2.91
C PHE A 84 5.37 3.81 2.02
N LYS A 85 5.17 4.39 0.83
CA LYS A 85 6.28 4.83 -0.05
C LYS A 85 7.20 5.84 0.65
N ALA A 86 6.62 6.75 1.44
CA ALA A 86 7.33 7.79 2.17
C ALA A 86 8.06 7.33 3.45
N ILE A 87 7.94 6.06 3.86
CA ILE A 87 8.70 5.52 4.99
C ILE A 87 10.19 5.53 4.65
N GLU A 88 11.04 5.94 5.59
CA GLU A 88 12.49 5.84 5.45
C GLU A 88 12.98 4.41 5.69
N GLU A 89 14.04 3.99 5.00
CA GLU A 89 14.69 2.71 5.29
C GLU A 89 15.31 2.75 6.70
N GLY A 90 14.99 1.76 7.53
CA GLY A 90 15.63 1.59 8.82
C GLY A 90 17.06 1.05 8.66
N PRO A 91 17.96 1.34 9.62
CA PRO A 91 19.33 0.81 9.58
C PRO A 91 19.32 -0.73 9.60
N SER A 92 20.30 -1.34 8.93
CA SER A 92 20.51 -2.79 8.98
C SER A 92 20.85 -3.23 10.40
N ARG A 93 20.18 -4.29 10.87
CA ARG A 93 20.35 -4.91 12.19
C ARG A 93 21.33 -6.08 12.03
N SER A 94 22.60 -5.68 11.91
CA SER A 94 23.77 -6.54 11.70
C SER A 94 23.92 -7.71 12.68
N PRO A 95 24.44 -8.85 12.22
CA PRO A 95 24.00 -9.52 11.00
C PRO A 95 22.64 -10.20 11.26
N ASP A 96 21.99 -10.62 10.20
CA ASP A 96 20.94 -11.63 10.24
C ASP A 96 19.58 -11.27 10.89
N MET A 97 19.23 -10.00 11.08
CA MET A 97 17.93 -9.59 11.67
C MET A 97 17.08 -8.63 10.84
N ASP A 98 17.45 -8.41 9.57
CA ASP A 98 16.75 -7.48 8.69
C ASP A 98 15.40 -8.03 8.24
N LYS A 99 14.40 -7.14 8.19
CA LYS A 99 13.03 -7.46 7.81
C LYS A 99 12.61 -6.50 6.72
N ILE A 100 12.09 -7.02 5.63
CA ILE A 100 11.56 -6.20 4.53
C ILE A 100 10.07 -6.47 4.38
N ILE A 101 9.28 -5.42 4.41
CA ILE A 101 7.88 -5.45 4.01
C ILE A 101 7.80 -5.01 2.56
N PHE A 102 7.10 -5.80 1.73
CA PHE A 102 6.77 -5.48 0.35
C PHE A 102 5.27 -5.22 0.24
N VAL A 103 4.89 -4.14 -0.44
CA VAL A 103 3.52 -3.86 -0.86
C VAL A 103 3.51 -3.88 -2.39
N ILE A 104 2.87 -4.89 -2.96
CA ILE A 104 2.70 -5.07 -4.41
C ILE A 104 1.29 -4.60 -4.78
N THR A 105 1.19 -3.75 -5.78
CA THR A 105 -0.04 -3.11 -6.22
C THR A 105 -0.35 -3.42 -7.69
N ASP A 106 -1.40 -2.79 -8.24
CA ASP A 106 -1.66 -2.76 -9.68
C ASP A 106 -0.71 -1.84 -10.47
N ARG A 107 0.13 -1.04 -9.80
CA ARG A 107 1.04 -0.05 -10.43
C ARG A 107 2.52 -0.29 -10.16
N GLY A 108 2.89 -1.07 -9.15
CA GLY A 108 4.28 -1.35 -8.84
C GLY A 108 4.50 -2.21 -7.60
N GLU A 109 5.76 -2.28 -7.19
CA GLU A 109 6.21 -2.92 -5.97
C GLU A 109 6.98 -1.90 -5.14
N TYR A 110 6.67 -1.82 -3.85
CA TYR A 110 7.34 -0.95 -2.90
C TYR A 110 7.86 -1.78 -1.74
N SER A 111 9.12 -1.62 -1.38
CA SER A 111 9.75 -2.30 -0.26
C SER A 111 10.21 -1.31 0.81
N LYS A 112 10.17 -1.75 2.08
CA LYS A 112 10.74 -1.02 3.23
C LYS A 112 11.42 -1.97 4.19
N MET A 113 12.71 -1.78 4.41
CA MET A 113 13.53 -2.52 5.37
C MET A 113 13.49 -1.85 6.74
N ASN A 114 13.20 -2.60 7.80
CA ASN A 114 13.27 -2.23 9.23
C ASN A 114 12.50 -0.97 9.69
N GLY A 115 11.89 -0.20 8.79
CA GLY A 115 10.89 0.84 9.05
C GLY A 115 11.35 2.14 9.71
N ASN A 116 12.62 2.29 10.12
CA ASN A 116 13.13 3.46 10.87
C ASN A 116 12.18 3.94 12.01
N ASP A 117 11.74 3.00 12.85
CA ASP A 117 10.75 3.20 13.94
C ASP A 117 9.39 3.81 13.51
N ASN A 118 9.04 3.68 12.23
CA ASN A 118 7.76 4.13 11.67
C ASN A 118 6.58 3.25 12.11
N LYS A 119 5.55 3.87 12.71
CA LYS A 119 4.36 3.19 13.25
C LYS A 119 3.56 2.36 12.23
N LEU A 120 3.50 2.78 10.96
CA LEU A 120 2.79 2.03 9.91
C LEU A 120 3.56 0.76 9.54
N TRP A 121 4.89 0.86 9.40
CA TRP A 121 5.75 -0.30 9.19
C TRP A 121 5.64 -1.30 10.35
N ASP A 122 5.69 -0.78 11.57
CA ASP A 122 5.67 -1.56 12.81
C ASP A 122 4.32 -2.25 13.06
N TRP A 123 3.21 -1.61 12.67
CA TRP A 123 1.88 -2.21 12.64
C TRP A 123 1.76 -3.28 11.55
N LEU A 124 2.21 -3.00 10.32
CA LEU A 124 2.20 -3.97 9.22
C LEU A 124 3.02 -5.22 9.56
N PHE A 125 4.20 -5.06 10.15
CA PHE A 125 5.01 -6.18 10.65
C PHE A 125 4.20 -7.05 11.62
N LYS A 126 3.53 -6.44 12.61
CA LYS A 126 2.73 -7.14 13.62
C LYS A 126 1.51 -7.83 13.01
N GLU A 127 0.80 -7.19 12.08
CA GLU A 127 -0.33 -7.78 11.34
C GLU A 127 0.08 -9.00 10.53
N ILE A 128 1.10 -8.86 9.68
CA ILE A 128 1.57 -9.94 8.81
C ILE A 128 2.07 -11.10 9.68
N TRP A 129 2.99 -10.84 10.61
CA TRP A 129 3.58 -11.86 11.48
C TRP A 129 2.54 -12.51 12.42
N GLY A 130 1.55 -11.75 12.91
CA GLY A 130 0.46 -12.25 13.74
C GLY A 130 -0.36 -13.34 13.05
N ARG A 131 -0.71 -13.12 11.78
CA ARG A 131 -1.48 -14.07 10.94
C ARG A 131 -0.81 -15.43 10.74
N PHE A 132 0.49 -15.55 11.02
CA PHE A 132 1.23 -16.82 11.00
C PHE A 132 1.50 -17.41 12.39
N ARG A 133 1.27 -16.66 13.47
CA ARG A 133 1.36 -17.14 14.86
C ARG A 133 0.02 -17.57 15.46
N GLU A 134 -1.10 -17.33 14.78
CA GLU A 134 -2.40 -17.95 15.08
C GLU A 134 -2.47 -19.44 14.63
N TYR A 135 -1.34 -20.13 14.58
CA TYR A 135 -1.14 -21.50 14.07
C TYR A 135 -0.36 -22.35 15.06
#